data_AF-A0A382QCS6-F1
#
_entry.id   AF-A0A382QCS6-F1
#
_cell.length_a   1.000
_cell.length_b   1.000
_cell.length_c   1.000
_cell.angle_alpha   90.00
_cell.angle_beta   90.00
_cell.angle_gamma   90.00
#
_symmetry.space_group_name_H-M   'P 1'
#
loop_
_entity.id
_entity.type
_entity.pdbx_description
1 polymer ?
#
loop_
_entity_poly.entity_id
_entity_poly.type
_entity_poly.pdbx_seq_one_letter_code
_entity_poly.pdbx_strand_id
1 'polypeptide(L)'
;VKNPLTQSLRCWREWRRQQKLHGRFAFADACMQANRVVFPARLHTMVAARSLADEAEITQAGDAWRVLLRDSGLSFFWPSEPDQNLHFVIEQEFSAANPHHYTTAPIRLSQESTVLDVGACEGLFAFRALKERVAKRVICFEPSGRMAGLLQRGVEVNGLADGVAIEPSGVGSQTGQARMVAGHNPDAGYLEYLPGGGSHADAVPVTSIDDYCRSHQLALGPGDLIKAD
;
A
#
# COMPACT_ATOMS: atom_id res chain seq x y z
N VAL A 1 21.23 7.64 11.13
CA VAL A 1 20.41 6.89 12.12
C VAL A 1 19.49 7.89 12.83
N LYS A 2 18.17 7.71 12.78
CA LYS A 2 17.22 8.60 13.46
C LYS A 2 17.49 8.53 14.98
N ASN A 3 17.70 9.67 15.64
CA ASN A 3 17.92 9.71 17.09
C ASN A 3 16.63 9.28 17.81
N PRO A 4 16.62 8.19 18.60
CA PRO A 4 15.41 7.66 19.22
C PRO A 4 14.69 8.66 20.12
N LEU A 5 15.43 9.45 20.91
CA LEU A 5 14.85 10.47 21.79
C LEU A 5 14.15 11.57 20.98
N THR A 6 14.79 12.01 19.90
CA THR A 6 14.23 13.05 19.02
C THR A 6 12.98 12.53 18.31
N GLN A 7 13.00 11.27 17.86
CA GLN A 7 11.85 10.64 17.22
C GLN A 7 10.69 10.47 18.21
N SER A 8 10.96 9.98 19.42
CA SER A 8 9.94 9.84 20.47
C SER A 8 9.30 11.17 20.86
N LEU A 9 10.09 12.24 20.98
CA LEU A 9 9.55 13.58 21.24
C LEU A 9 8.67 14.09 20.09
N ARG A 10 9.05 13.83 18.84
CA ARG A 10 8.23 14.17 17.66
C ARG A 10 6.93 13.39 17.66
N CYS A 11 6.97 12.07 17.85
CA CYS A 11 5.77 11.23 17.91
C CYS A 11 4.81 11.71 19.03
N TRP A 12 5.34 12.04 20.20
CA TRP A 12 4.51 12.56 21.31
C TRP A 12 3.87 13.91 21.01
N ARG A 13 4.61 14.84 20.37
CA ARG A 13 4.07 16.15 19.96
C ARG A 13 2.96 16.00 18.93
N GLU A 14 3.18 15.15 17.92
CA GLU A 14 2.17 14.88 16.89
C GLU A 14 0.95 14.18 17.48
N TRP A 15 1.12 13.17 18.33
CA TRP A 15 0.00 12.54 19.01
C TRP A 15 -0.83 13.54 19.83
N ARG A 16 -0.18 14.41 20.63
CA ARG A 16 -0.90 15.47 21.36
C ARG A 16 -1.62 16.44 20.43
N ARG A 17 -1.04 16.78 19.28
CA ARG A 17 -1.67 17.64 18.28
C ARG A 17 -2.91 16.96 17.70
N GLN A 18 -2.78 15.72 17.24
CA GLN A 18 -3.88 14.94 16.67
C GLN A 18 -5.00 14.69 17.68
N GLN A 19 -4.65 14.45 18.95
CA GLN A 19 -5.64 14.28 20.00
C GLN A 19 -6.42 15.57 20.30
N LYS A 20 -5.78 16.74 20.21
CA LYS A 20 -6.48 18.03 20.32
C LYS A 20 -7.39 18.32 19.13
N LEU A 21 -6.97 17.96 17.91
CA LEU A 21 -7.71 18.26 16.68
C LEU A 21 -8.89 17.32 16.44
N HIS A 22 -8.71 16.03 16.71
CA HIS A 22 -9.67 14.99 16.31
C HIS A 22 -10.26 14.20 17.48
N GLY A 23 -9.67 14.28 18.69
CA GLY A 23 -10.20 13.67 19.91
C GLY A 23 -10.30 12.15 19.92
N ARG A 24 -9.65 11.46 18.98
CA ARG A 24 -9.91 10.05 18.66
C ARG A 24 -8.68 9.13 18.62
N PHE A 25 -7.47 9.65 18.83
CA PHE A 25 -6.26 8.84 18.73
C PHE A 25 -5.86 8.30 20.10
N ALA A 26 -6.07 7.00 20.32
CA ALA A 26 -5.68 6.37 21.56
C ALA A 26 -4.15 6.41 21.71
N PHE A 27 -3.68 6.48 22.96
CA PHE A 27 -2.24 6.43 23.22
C PHE A 27 -1.62 5.11 22.75
N ALA A 28 -2.38 4.02 22.83
CA ALA A 28 -1.95 2.71 22.33
C ALA A 28 -1.58 2.75 20.84
N ASP A 29 -2.38 3.43 20.01
CA ASP A 29 -2.13 3.61 18.57
C ASP A 29 -0.82 4.37 18.34
N ALA A 30 -0.57 5.43 19.11
CA ALA A 30 0.67 6.21 19.03
C ALA A 30 1.91 5.46 19.54
N CYS A 31 1.72 4.40 20.32
CA CYS A 31 2.78 3.52 20.78
C CYS A 31 3.00 2.30 19.88
N MET A 32 2.15 2.09 18.86
CA MET A 32 2.40 1.07 17.85
C MET A 32 3.78 1.31 17.23
N GLN A 33 4.56 0.25 17.09
CA GLN A 33 5.93 0.28 16.57
C GLN A 33 6.97 1.08 17.40
N ALA A 34 6.71 1.42 18.67
CA ALA A 34 7.73 2.06 19.53
C ALA A 34 9.03 1.24 19.61
N ASN A 35 8.92 -0.09 19.57
CA ASN A 35 10.05 -1.02 19.49
C ASN A 35 10.92 -0.80 18.22
N ARG A 36 10.35 -0.39 17.09
CA ARG A 36 11.09 -0.07 15.86
C ARG A 36 11.93 1.19 15.98
N VAL A 37 11.53 2.10 16.86
CA VAL A 37 12.27 3.34 17.14
C VAL A 37 13.36 3.12 18.19
N VAL A 38 13.09 2.27 19.19
CA VAL A 38 13.97 2.07 20.36
C VAL A 38 15.06 1.04 20.09
N PHE A 39 14.75 -0.08 19.42
CA PHE A 39 15.72 -1.14 19.20
C PHE A 39 16.58 -0.92 17.95
N PRO A 40 17.83 -1.42 17.91
CA PRO A 40 18.70 -1.34 16.75
C PRO A 40 18.07 -1.96 15.49
N ALA A 41 18.13 -1.25 14.36
CA ALA A 41 17.59 -1.70 13.07
C ALA A 41 18.06 -3.11 12.65
N ARG A 42 19.32 -3.46 12.96
CA ARG A 42 19.88 -4.81 12.66
C ARG A 42 19.08 -5.95 13.28
N LEU A 43 18.48 -5.77 14.46
CA LEU A 43 17.69 -6.82 15.11
C LEU A 43 16.38 -7.04 14.35
N HIS A 44 15.74 -5.94 13.93
CA HIS A 44 14.53 -6.00 13.10
C HIS A 44 14.82 -6.64 11.74
N THR A 45 15.94 -6.28 11.10
CA THR A 45 16.38 -6.91 9.85
C THR A 45 16.61 -8.42 9.99
N MET A 46 17.27 -8.86 11.07
CA MET A 46 17.51 -10.29 11.31
C MET A 46 16.22 -11.06 11.53
N VAL A 47 15.27 -10.49 12.27
CA VAL A 47 13.95 -11.11 12.50
C VAL A 47 13.17 -11.16 11.19
N ALA A 48 13.11 -10.04 10.44
CA ALA A 48 12.43 -9.96 9.16
C ALA A 48 12.96 -10.98 8.13
N ALA A 49 14.28 -11.16 8.05
CA ALA A 49 14.88 -12.14 7.15
C ALA A 49 14.50 -13.59 7.51
N ARG A 50 14.39 -13.90 8.81
CA ARG A 50 13.95 -15.23 9.27
C ARG A 50 12.47 -15.45 8.97
N SER A 51 11.62 -14.50 9.37
CA SER A 51 10.19 -14.53 9.10
C SER A 51 9.88 -14.68 7.61
N LEU A 52 10.57 -13.93 6.74
CA LEU A 52 10.38 -14.03 5.30
C LEU A 52 10.65 -15.43 4.75
N ALA A 53 11.72 -16.09 5.24
CA ALA A 53 12.08 -17.44 4.81
C ALA A 53 11.04 -18.49 5.25
N ASP A 54 10.40 -18.27 6.40
CA ASP A 54 9.37 -19.15 6.94
C ASP A 54 8.01 -18.91 6.26
N GLU A 55 7.65 -17.65 6.01
CA GLU A 55 6.31 -17.23 5.56
C GLU A 55 6.12 -17.30 4.03
N ALA A 56 7.22 -17.19 3.26
CA ALA A 56 7.14 -17.05 1.81
C ALA A 56 7.99 -18.07 1.04
N GLU A 57 7.49 -18.48 -0.12
CA GLU A 57 8.27 -19.11 -1.18
C GLU A 57 8.54 -18.09 -2.27
N ILE A 58 9.83 -17.85 -2.53
CA ILE A 58 10.29 -16.80 -3.45
C ILE A 58 10.98 -17.47 -4.63
N THR A 59 10.49 -17.20 -5.84
CA THR A 59 11.03 -17.78 -7.08
C THR A 59 11.21 -16.71 -8.14
N GLN A 60 12.28 -16.81 -8.93
CA GLN A 60 12.46 -15.91 -10.07
C GLN A 60 11.43 -16.25 -11.17
N ALA A 61 10.75 -15.25 -11.68
CA ALA A 61 9.67 -15.37 -12.66
C ALA A 61 9.84 -14.34 -13.79
N GLY A 62 10.81 -14.60 -14.67
CA GLY A 62 11.15 -13.71 -15.77
C GLY A 62 11.92 -12.47 -15.28
N ASP A 63 11.32 -11.30 -15.47
CA ASP A 63 11.85 -9.98 -15.10
C ASP A 63 11.49 -9.54 -13.66
N ALA A 64 10.85 -10.42 -12.90
CA ALA A 64 10.36 -10.17 -11.54
C ALA A 64 10.52 -11.43 -10.67
N TRP A 65 10.18 -11.29 -9.39
CA TRP A 65 10.19 -12.39 -8.43
C TRP A 65 8.78 -12.68 -7.96
N ARG A 66 8.34 -13.93 -8.08
CA ARG A 66 7.06 -14.37 -7.52
C ARG A 66 7.24 -14.67 -6.04
N VAL A 67 6.38 -14.09 -5.22
CA VAL A 67 6.31 -14.30 -3.77
C VAL A 67 5.00 -15.01 -3.48
N LEU A 68 5.06 -16.28 -3.07
CA LEU A 68 3.92 -17.08 -2.63
C LEU A 68 3.90 -17.11 -1.10
N LEU A 69 2.87 -16.54 -0.49
CA LEU A 69 2.66 -16.59 0.95
C LEU A 69 2.06 -17.94 1.33
N ARG A 70 2.73 -18.67 2.23
CA ARG A 70 2.35 -20.06 2.57
C ARG A 70 0.99 -20.15 3.25
N ASP A 71 0.77 -19.31 4.26
CA ASP A 71 -0.44 -19.40 5.09
C ASP A 71 -1.69 -18.93 4.35
N SER A 72 -1.58 -17.81 3.64
CA SER A 72 -2.71 -17.29 2.88
C SER A 72 -2.85 -17.98 1.53
N GLY A 73 -1.79 -18.54 0.94
CA GLY A 73 -1.77 -19.06 -0.43
C GLY A 73 -1.90 -17.96 -1.50
N LEU A 74 -1.66 -16.69 -1.15
CA LEU A 74 -1.65 -15.59 -2.11
C LEU A 74 -0.30 -15.47 -2.80
N SER A 75 -0.30 -15.11 -4.08
CA SER A 75 0.92 -14.80 -4.83
C SER A 75 0.95 -13.33 -5.27
N PHE A 76 2.10 -12.67 -5.16
CA PHE A 76 2.33 -11.36 -5.78
C PHE A 76 3.71 -11.31 -6.43
N PHE A 77 3.98 -10.25 -7.18
CA PHE A 77 5.21 -10.11 -7.96
C PHE A 77 6.02 -8.90 -7.50
N TRP A 78 7.29 -9.14 -7.20
CA TRP A 78 8.23 -8.16 -6.70
C TRP A 78 9.22 -7.74 -7.80
N PRO A 79 9.49 -6.43 -7.97
CA PRO A 79 10.25 -5.92 -9.11
C PRO A 79 11.77 -6.12 -9.02
N SER A 80 12.35 -6.36 -7.86
CA SER A 80 13.80 -6.49 -7.69
C SER A 80 14.17 -7.78 -7.01
N GLU A 81 15.46 -8.09 -6.92
CA GLU A 81 15.92 -9.15 -6.02
C GLU A 81 15.37 -8.89 -4.60
N PRO A 82 14.66 -9.85 -3.99
CA PRO A 82 14.05 -9.67 -2.69
C PRO A 82 15.09 -9.49 -1.61
N ASP A 83 14.86 -8.53 -0.73
CA ASP A 83 15.62 -8.32 0.49
C ASP A 83 14.67 -8.37 1.71
N GLN A 84 15.20 -8.09 2.90
CA GLN A 84 14.40 -8.04 4.12
C GLN A 84 13.24 -7.04 4.07
N ASN A 85 13.23 -6.06 3.17
CA ASN A 85 12.15 -5.07 3.09
C ASN A 85 10.85 -5.70 2.60
N LEU A 86 10.94 -6.78 1.81
CA LEU A 86 9.78 -7.55 1.38
C LEU A 86 8.93 -8.05 2.57
N HIS A 87 9.57 -8.43 3.68
CA HIS A 87 8.84 -8.83 4.88
C HIS A 87 7.98 -7.71 5.45
N PHE A 88 8.44 -6.46 5.39
CA PHE A 88 7.66 -5.34 5.92
C PHE A 88 6.37 -5.11 5.15
N VAL A 89 6.38 -5.30 3.83
CA VAL A 89 5.17 -5.24 2.99
C VAL A 89 4.18 -6.33 3.38
N ILE A 90 4.67 -7.56 3.59
CA ILE A 90 3.83 -8.67 4.06
C ILE A 90 3.25 -8.35 5.44
N GLU A 91 4.06 -7.88 6.37
CA GLU A 91 3.63 -7.56 7.72
C GLU A 91 2.63 -6.39 7.77
N GLN A 92 2.75 -5.39 6.89
CA GLN A 92 1.77 -4.30 6.75
C GLN A 92 0.38 -4.86 6.47
N GLU A 93 0.30 -5.89 5.63
CA GLU A 93 -0.97 -6.47 5.22
C GLU A 93 -1.50 -7.55 6.17
N PHE A 94 -0.64 -8.35 6.80
CA PHE A 94 -1.06 -9.53 7.58
C PHE A 94 -0.96 -9.37 9.10
N SER A 95 -0.35 -8.30 9.61
CA SER A 95 -0.26 -8.06 11.05
C SER A 95 -1.22 -6.96 11.49
N ALA A 96 -2.25 -7.32 12.25
CA ALA A 96 -3.13 -6.34 12.91
C ALA A 96 -2.40 -5.42 13.93
N ALA A 97 -1.17 -5.75 14.31
CA ALA A 97 -0.31 -4.88 15.11
C ALA A 97 0.46 -3.85 14.26
N ASN A 98 0.35 -3.91 12.93
CA ASN A 98 0.90 -2.92 12.02
C ASN A 98 -0.12 -1.81 11.76
N PRO A 99 0.24 -0.52 11.90
CA PRO A 99 -0.68 0.59 11.65
C PRO A 99 -1.17 0.68 10.20
N HIS A 100 -0.49 0.05 9.23
CA HIS A 100 -0.94 -0.05 7.84
C HIS A 100 -1.92 -1.22 7.60
N HIS A 101 -2.36 -1.93 8.64
CA HIS A 101 -3.36 -2.97 8.50
C HIS A 101 -4.77 -2.36 8.46
N TYR A 102 -5.21 -1.97 7.26
CA TYR A 102 -6.45 -1.22 7.00
C TYR A 102 -7.77 -2.02 7.19
N THR A 103 -7.73 -3.18 7.84
CA THR A 103 -8.89 -3.99 8.23
C THR A 103 -9.10 -4.05 9.75
N THR A 104 -8.42 -3.18 10.49
CA THR A 104 -8.64 -2.99 11.94
C THR A 104 -9.69 -1.91 12.21
N ALA A 105 -10.31 -1.97 13.39
CA ALA A 105 -11.21 -0.91 13.86
C ALA A 105 -10.46 0.44 13.88
N PRO A 106 -11.11 1.55 13.47
CA PRO A 106 -12.55 1.71 13.24
C PRO A 106 -13.03 1.35 11.83
N ILE A 107 -12.15 0.90 10.93
CA ILE A 107 -12.51 0.55 9.56
C ILE A 107 -13.41 -0.68 9.57
N ARG A 108 -14.54 -0.62 8.85
CA ARG A 108 -15.52 -1.71 8.76
C ARG A 108 -15.81 -1.99 7.30
N LEU A 109 -15.12 -2.99 6.77
CA LEU A 109 -15.37 -3.49 5.43
C LEU A 109 -16.29 -4.72 5.46
N SER A 110 -16.89 -5.02 4.31
CA SER A 110 -17.83 -6.13 4.11
C SER A 110 -17.77 -6.65 2.68
N GLN A 111 -18.44 -7.77 2.41
CA GLN A 111 -18.55 -8.35 1.07
C GLN A 111 -19.24 -7.45 0.04
N GLU A 112 -19.87 -6.35 0.45
CA GLU A 112 -20.46 -5.35 -0.45
C GLU A 112 -19.59 -4.10 -0.64
N SER A 113 -18.49 -3.99 0.10
CA SER A 113 -17.62 -2.81 0.08
C SER A 113 -16.86 -2.67 -1.23
N THR A 114 -16.79 -1.45 -1.73
CA THR A 114 -15.87 -1.01 -2.77
C THR A 114 -14.65 -0.38 -2.10
N VAL A 115 -13.45 -0.76 -2.51
CA VAL A 115 -12.22 -0.14 -2.04
C VAL A 115 -11.52 0.57 -3.19
N LEU A 116 -11.11 1.82 -2.96
CA LEU A 116 -10.15 2.52 -3.80
C LEU A 116 -8.78 2.37 -3.14
N ASP A 117 -7.87 1.64 -3.78
CA ASP A 117 -6.51 1.43 -3.30
C ASP A 117 -5.54 2.34 -4.07
N VAL A 118 -5.21 3.48 -3.47
CA VAL A 118 -4.30 4.49 -4.03
C VAL A 118 -2.87 4.14 -3.66
N GLY A 119 -2.02 3.94 -4.67
CA GLY A 119 -0.67 3.41 -4.44
C GLY A 119 -0.73 1.90 -4.26
N ALA A 120 -1.35 1.21 -5.22
CA ALA A 120 -1.62 -0.22 -5.08
C ALA A 120 -0.37 -1.10 -5.15
N CYS A 121 0.73 -0.61 -5.75
CA CYS A 121 2.03 -1.28 -5.82
C CYS A 121 1.90 -2.75 -6.29
N GLU A 122 2.26 -3.71 -5.44
CA GLU A 122 2.18 -5.16 -5.73
C GLU A 122 0.79 -5.77 -5.52
N GLY A 123 -0.16 -5.02 -4.96
CA GLY A 123 -1.57 -5.39 -4.83
C GLY A 123 -1.91 -6.27 -3.64
N LEU A 124 -0.99 -6.46 -2.69
CA LEU A 124 -1.17 -7.44 -1.64
C LEU A 124 -2.40 -7.14 -0.77
N PHE A 125 -2.66 -5.86 -0.47
CA PHE A 125 -3.89 -5.42 0.18
C PHE A 125 -5.14 -5.87 -0.60
N ALA A 126 -5.22 -5.54 -1.88
CA ALA A 126 -6.36 -5.85 -2.73
C ALA A 126 -6.62 -7.36 -2.79
N PHE A 127 -5.57 -8.16 -2.95
CA PHE A 127 -5.68 -9.61 -3.03
C PHE A 127 -6.17 -10.21 -1.72
N ARG A 128 -5.64 -9.75 -0.59
CA ARG A 128 -6.09 -10.18 0.75
C ARG A 128 -7.53 -9.78 0.99
N ALA A 129 -7.91 -8.53 0.72
CA ALA A 129 -9.26 -8.02 0.97
C ALA A 129 -10.33 -8.82 0.22
N LEU A 130 -10.07 -9.19 -1.03
CA LEU A 130 -10.97 -10.04 -1.82
C LEU A 130 -10.98 -11.49 -1.35
N LYS A 131 -9.79 -12.06 -1.03
CA LYS A 131 -9.68 -13.44 -0.57
C LYS A 131 -10.38 -13.68 0.76
N GLU A 132 -10.23 -12.75 1.70
CA GLU A 132 -10.91 -12.77 3.00
C GLU A 132 -12.39 -12.37 2.90
N ARG A 133 -12.85 -12.00 1.70
CA ARG A 133 -14.21 -11.56 1.43
C ARG A 133 -14.61 -10.41 2.36
N VAL A 134 -13.70 -9.45 2.52
CA VAL A 134 -13.99 -8.18 3.20
C VAL A 134 -14.19 -7.06 2.19
N ALA A 135 -14.08 -7.30 0.89
CA ALA A 135 -14.49 -6.36 -0.15
C ALA A 135 -15.19 -7.11 -1.29
N LYS A 136 -16.11 -6.42 -1.97
CA LYS A 136 -16.71 -6.87 -3.23
C LYS A 136 -15.76 -6.69 -4.39
N ARG A 137 -15.12 -5.52 -4.42
CA ARG A 137 -14.23 -5.08 -5.49
C ARG A 137 -13.19 -4.09 -4.97
N VAL A 138 -12.04 -4.07 -5.62
CA VAL A 138 -10.96 -3.14 -5.35
C VAL A 138 -10.53 -2.49 -6.65
N ILE A 139 -10.45 -1.16 -6.65
CA ILE A 139 -9.93 -0.34 -7.76
C ILE A 139 -8.54 0.12 -7.36
N CYS A 140 -7.53 -0.45 -7.99
CA CYS A 140 -6.13 -0.23 -7.71
C CYS A 140 -5.56 0.86 -8.61
N PHE A 141 -5.20 2.00 -8.04
CA PHE A 141 -4.51 3.08 -8.74
C PHE A 141 -3.00 2.87 -8.65
N GLU A 142 -2.36 2.66 -9.81
CA GLU A 142 -0.92 2.45 -9.92
C GLU A 142 -0.34 3.17 -11.14
N PRO A 143 0.31 4.34 -10.98
CA PRO A 143 0.86 5.10 -12.09
C PRO A 143 2.08 4.45 -12.76
N SER A 144 2.83 3.59 -12.07
CA SER A 144 3.99 2.91 -12.64
C SER A 144 3.53 1.77 -13.54
N GLY A 145 3.69 1.93 -14.87
CA GLY A 145 3.33 0.88 -15.83
C GLY A 145 4.01 -0.47 -15.55
N ARG A 146 5.21 -0.45 -14.98
CA ARG A 146 5.90 -1.67 -14.54
C ARG A 146 5.16 -2.34 -13.37
N MET A 147 4.82 -1.58 -12.32
CA MET A 147 4.11 -2.14 -11.16
C MET A 147 2.70 -2.56 -11.52
N ALA A 148 1.98 -1.78 -12.34
CA ALA A 148 0.67 -2.16 -12.88
C ALA A 148 0.72 -3.50 -13.63
N GLY A 149 1.79 -3.76 -14.39
CA GLY A 149 2.02 -5.06 -15.03
C GLY A 149 2.26 -6.21 -14.03
N LEU A 150 3.00 -5.97 -12.95
CA LEU A 150 3.21 -6.95 -11.88
C LEU A 150 1.92 -7.23 -11.09
N LEU A 151 1.17 -6.17 -10.79
CA LEU A 151 -0.14 -6.23 -10.17
C LEU A 151 -1.11 -7.06 -11.01
N GLN A 152 -1.16 -6.84 -12.33
CA GLN A 152 -1.99 -7.62 -13.26
C GLN A 152 -1.64 -9.11 -13.23
N ARG A 153 -0.34 -9.46 -13.24
CA ARG A 153 0.11 -10.85 -13.08
C ARG A 153 -0.36 -11.45 -11.74
N GLY A 154 -0.32 -10.66 -10.68
CA GLY A 154 -0.84 -11.04 -9.36
C GLY A 154 -2.35 -11.31 -9.38
N VAL A 155 -3.14 -10.45 -10.03
CA VAL A 155 -4.58 -10.64 -10.22
C VAL A 155 -4.88 -11.98 -10.90
N GLU A 156 -4.14 -12.28 -11.97
CA GLU A 156 -4.30 -13.51 -12.76
C GLU A 156 -3.97 -14.76 -11.95
N VAL A 157 -2.81 -14.79 -11.29
CA VAL A 157 -2.35 -15.97 -10.53
C VAL A 157 -3.26 -16.26 -9.33
N ASN A 158 -3.87 -15.24 -8.73
CA ASN A 158 -4.81 -15.42 -7.63
C ASN A 158 -6.26 -15.66 -8.10
N GLY A 159 -6.54 -15.56 -9.40
CA GLY A 159 -7.90 -15.73 -9.94
C GLY A 159 -8.86 -14.62 -9.50
N LEU A 160 -8.39 -13.37 -9.42
CA LEU A 160 -9.14 -12.22 -8.87
C LEU A 160 -9.61 -11.22 -9.93
N ALA A 161 -9.61 -11.59 -11.20
CA ALA A 161 -9.93 -10.70 -12.32
C ALA A 161 -11.33 -10.06 -12.22
N ASP A 162 -12.30 -10.76 -11.62
CA ASP A 162 -13.66 -10.23 -11.46
C ASP A 162 -13.78 -9.21 -10.32
N GLY A 163 -12.82 -9.19 -9.39
CA GLY A 163 -12.83 -8.36 -8.18
C GLY A 163 -11.84 -7.19 -8.21
N VAL A 164 -10.85 -7.20 -9.09
CA VAL A 164 -9.82 -6.16 -9.19
C VAL A 164 -9.95 -5.40 -10.50
N ALA A 165 -10.03 -4.08 -10.42
CA ALA A 165 -9.80 -3.18 -11.54
C ALA A 165 -8.47 -2.46 -11.36
N ILE A 166 -7.61 -2.45 -12.38
CA ILE A 166 -6.35 -1.71 -12.35
C ILE A 166 -6.52 -0.43 -13.15
N GLU A 167 -6.30 0.69 -12.48
CA GLU A 167 -6.35 2.03 -13.04
C GLU A 167 -4.91 2.56 -13.15
N PRO A 168 -4.31 2.64 -14.36
CA PRO A 168 -2.91 3.00 -14.55
C PRO A 168 -2.70 4.52 -14.46
N SER A 169 -3.17 5.13 -13.37
CA SER A 169 -3.05 6.55 -13.09
C SER A 169 -2.71 6.82 -11.63
N GLY A 170 -2.04 7.94 -11.41
CA GLY A 170 -1.81 8.48 -10.08
C GLY A 170 -3.08 9.15 -9.56
N VAL A 171 -3.16 9.32 -8.24
CA VAL A 171 -4.24 10.10 -7.63
C VAL A 171 -3.66 11.37 -7.01
N GLY A 172 -4.37 12.48 -7.18
CA GLY A 172 -4.10 13.65 -6.36
C GLY A 172 -5.19 14.71 -6.43
N SER A 173 -4.85 15.97 -6.13
CA SER A 173 -5.84 17.02 -5.88
C SER A 173 -6.56 17.53 -7.13
N GLN A 174 -6.03 17.24 -8.31
CA GLN A 174 -6.62 17.63 -9.60
C GLN A 174 -6.21 16.64 -10.69
N THR A 175 -7.12 16.45 -11.65
CA THR A 175 -6.88 15.65 -12.86
C THR A 175 -5.88 16.35 -13.78
N GLY A 176 -4.94 15.60 -14.36
CA GLY A 176 -3.89 16.13 -15.20
C GLY A 176 -2.79 15.11 -15.51
N GLN A 177 -1.55 15.58 -15.53
CA GLN A 177 -0.36 14.77 -15.78
C GLN A 177 0.68 15.04 -14.69
N ALA A 178 1.39 14.00 -14.29
CA ALA A 178 2.55 14.09 -13.41
C ALA A 178 3.70 13.28 -14.02
N ARG A 179 4.88 13.40 -13.43
CA ARG A 179 5.99 12.48 -13.67
C ARG A 179 6.18 11.64 -12.43
N MET A 180 6.35 10.34 -12.61
CA MET A 180 6.82 9.46 -11.54
C MET A 180 8.31 9.67 -11.34
N VAL A 181 8.71 10.12 -10.15
CA VAL A 181 10.12 10.24 -9.77
C VAL A 181 10.48 8.99 -8.98
N ALA A 182 11.37 8.16 -9.53
CA ALA A 182 11.87 6.99 -8.83
C ALA A 182 12.69 7.40 -7.60
N GLY A 183 12.39 6.79 -6.46
CA GLY A 183 13.20 6.90 -5.25
C GLY A 183 14.47 6.06 -5.32
N HIS A 184 15.29 6.13 -4.27
CA HIS A 184 16.50 5.29 -4.14
C HIS A 184 16.19 3.81 -3.83
N ASN A 185 14.94 3.49 -3.47
CA ASN A 185 14.42 2.14 -3.25
C ASN A 185 13.01 2.01 -3.88
N PRO A 186 12.50 0.77 -4.07
CA PRO A 186 11.23 0.53 -4.77
C PRO A 186 10.02 1.26 -4.16
N ASP A 187 10.05 1.50 -2.84
CA ASP A 187 8.92 2.04 -2.07
C ASP A 187 8.95 3.58 -1.92
N ALA A 188 9.91 4.29 -2.53
CA ALA A 188 10.05 5.75 -2.38
C ALA A 188 9.74 6.55 -3.66
N GLY A 189 8.99 5.96 -4.59
CA GLY A 189 8.47 6.69 -5.75
C GLY A 189 7.49 7.79 -5.31
N TYR A 190 7.49 8.93 -6.00
CA TYR A 190 6.49 9.97 -5.79
C TYR A 190 6.11 10.67 -7.09
N LEU A 191 4.94 11.32 -7.11
CA LEU A 191 4.45 12.07 -8.25
C LEU A 191 4.85 13.55 -8.17
N GLU A 192 5.41 14.06 -9.25
CA GLU A 192 5.67 15.49 -9.46
C GLU A 192 4.73 16.03 -10.54
N TYR A 193 3.83 16.95 -10.17
CA TYR A 193 2.89 17.55 -11.11
C TYR A 193 3.61 18.31 -12.22
N LEU A 194 3.21 18.04 -13.46
CA LEU A 194 3.77 18.73 -14.62
C LEU A 194 2.91 19.98 -14.93
N PRO A 195 3.50 21.18 -15.03
CA PRO A 195 2.78 22.36 -15.48
C PRO A 195 2.26 22.17 -16.92
N GLY A 196 1.02 22.58 -17.17
CA GLY A 196 0.25 22.16 -18.36
C GLY A 196 0.87 22.54 -19.71
N GLY A 197 0.74 21.64 -20.69
CA GLY A 197 0.88 21.92 -22.13
C GLY A 197 1.95 21.11 -22.88
N GLY A 198 2.89 20.48 -22.18
CA GLY A 198 3.93 19.65 -22.81
C GLY A 198 3.62 18.15 -22.77
N SER A 199 3.75 17.47 -23.90
CA SER A 199 3.84 16.00 -23.91
C SER A 199 5.22 15.62 -23.38
N HIS A 200 5.30 15.13 -22.14
CA HIS A 200 6.54 14.59 -21.58
C HIS A 200 6.54 13.07 -21.80
N ALA A 201 7.66 12.52 -22.29
CA ALA A 201 7.78 11.08 -22.55
C ALA A 201 7.55 10.22 -21.29
N ASP A 202 7.82 10.79 -20.12
CA ASP A 202 7.69 10.14 -18.81
C ASP A 202 6.43 10.60 -18.04
N ALA A 203 5.47 11.22 -18.73
CA ALA A 203 4.21 11.65 -18.12
C ALA A 203 3.31 10.45 -17.80
N VAL A 204 2.76 10.44 -16.60
CA VAL A 204 1.72 9.52 -16.15
C VAL A 204 0.43 10.30 -15.91
N PRO A 205 -0.74 9.75 -16.28
CA PRO A 205 -2.01 10.39 -16.00
C PRO A 205 -2.23 10.48 -14.48
N VAL A 206 -2.87 11.56 -14.06
CA VAL A 206 -3.33 11.75 -12.69
C VAL A 206 -4.81 12.06 -12.71
N THR A 207 -5.58 11.42 -11.83
CA THR A 207 -7.00 11.72 -11.60
C THR A 207 -7.22 12.21 -10.18
N SER A 208 -8.25 13.02 -9.98
CA SER A 208 -8.83 13.16 -8.63
C SER A 208 -9.78 11.99 -8.36
N ILE A 209 -9.97 11.63 -7.08
CA ILE A 209 -10.98 10.63 -6.69
C ILE A 209 -12.38 11.12 -7.07
N ASP A 210 -12.66 12.41 -6.88
CA ASP A 210 -13.96 12.99 -7.21
C ASP A 210 -14.29 12.89 -8.70
N ASP A 211 -13.33 13.19 -9.58
CA ASP A 211 -13.52 13.09 -11.03
C ASP A 211 -13.62 11.63 -11.47
N TYR A 212 -12.81 10.74 -10.89
CA TYR A 212 -12.87 9.30 -11.17
C TYR A 212 -14.24 8.72 -10.80
N CYS A 213 -14.72 9.03 -9.60
CA CYS A 213 -16.04 8.59 -9.14
C CYS A 213 -17.16 9.14 -10.03
N ARG A 214 -17.07 10.42 -10.44
CA ARG A 214 -18.06 11.04 -11.33
C ARG A 214 -18.09 10.38 -12.71
N SER A 215 -16.93 10.15 -13.32
CA SER A 215 -16.83 9.58 -14.67
C SER A 215 -17.26 8.12 -14.74
N HIS A 216 -17.03 7.36 -13.66
CA HIS A 216 -17.40 5.94 -13.56
C HIS A 216 -18.74 5.70 -12.84
N GLN A 217 -19.47 6.77 -12.49
CA GLN A 217 -20.74 6.71 -11.77
C GLN A 217 -20.65 5.89 -10.46
N LEU A 218 -19.52 6.03 -9.77
CA LEU A 218 -19.24 5.37 -8.49
C LEU A 218 -19.71 6.26 -7.34
N ALA A 219 -20.67 5.77 -6.57
CA ALA A 219 -21.08 6.39 -5.31
C ALA A 219 -20.49 5.59 -4.15
N LEU A 220 -19.53 6.19 -3.42
CA LEU A 220 -18.96 5.57 -2.22
C LEU A 220 -19.87 5.81 -1.01
N GLY A 221 -20.14 4.75 -0.26
CA GLY A 221 -20.92 4.78 0.96
C GLY A 221 -20.08 4.64 2.24
N PRO A 222 -20.71 4.68 3.43
CA PRO A 222 -20.01 4.55 4.72
C PRO A 222 -19.29 3.21 4.95
N GLY A 223 -19.61 2.19 4.14
CA GLY A 223 -18.96 0.87 4.17
C GLY A 223 -17.79 0.73 3.19
N ASP A 224 -17.48 1.76 2.41
CA ASP A 224 -16.40 1.76 1.43
C ASP A 224 -15.13 2.37 2.02
N LEU A 225 -13.99 2.13 1.37
CA LEU A 225 -12.69 2.61 1.84
C LEU A 225 -11.91 3.27 0.70
N ILE A 226 -11.21 4.34 1.06
CA ILE A 226 -10.11 4.90 0.28
C ILE A 226 -8.83 4.61 1.09
N LYS A 227 -8.04 3.65 0.63
CA LYS A 227 -6.68 3.40 1.11
C LYS A 227 -5.74 4.30 0.30
N ALA A 228 -4.79 4.94 0.97
CA ALA A 228 -3.75 5.72 0.31
C ALA A 228 -2.43 5.52 1.03
N ASP A 229 -1.47 4.92 0.33
CA ASP A 229 -0.08 4.71 0.76
C ASP A 229 0.89 5.28 -0.27
#